data_AF-A0A3S4YVT2-F1
#
_entry.id   AF-A0A3S4YVT2-F1
#
_cell.length_a   1.000
_cell.length_b   1.000
_cell.length_c   1.000
_cell.angle_alpha   90.00
_cell.angle_beta   90.00
_cell.angle_gamma   90.00
#
_symmetry.space_group_name_H-M   'P 1'
#
loop_
_entity.id
_entity.type
_entity.pdbx_description
1 polymer ?
#
loop_
_entity_poly.entity_id
_entity_poly.type
_entity_poly.pdbx_seq_one_letter_code
_entity_poly.pdbx_strand_id
1 'polypeptide(L)'
;MELAAAYLDADARIESISHKFDDRRAALAAEQEAEESAVRRDAGRAAHQMIDGYGVTKSEAAERLGITVRQLNETLALVPAEQPAPTPAPAPAAEGPDLLNAVGQADAAGESVGDDDAAQPVV
;
A
#
# COMPACT_ATOMS: atom_id res chain seq x y z
N MET A 1 -10.82 -67.71 8.12
CA MET A 1 -10.18 -66.64 8.92
C MET A 1 -9.73 -65.46 8.07
N GLU A 2 -9.31 -65.67 6.82
CA GLU A 2 -8.83 -64.62 5.91
C GLU A 2 -9.85 -63.51 5.62
N LEU A 3 -11.12 -63.86 5.47
CA LEU A 3 -12.20 -62.87 5.25
C LEU A 3 -12.38 -61.92 6.45
N ALA A 4 -12.30 -62.42 7.68
CA ALA A 4 -12.43 -61.59 8.88
C ALA A 4 -11.26 -60.61 9.04
N ALA A 5 -10.05 -61.03 8.68
CA ALA A 5 -8.88 -60.15 8.66
C ALA A 5 -8.99 -59.05 7.59
N ALA A 6 -9.54 -59.39 6.40
CA ALA A 6 -9.77 -58.42 5.34
C ALA A 6 -10.81 -57.34 5.72
N TYR A 7 -11.86 -57.70 6.48
CA TYR A 7 -12.81 -56.72 7.00
C TYR A 7 -12.18 -55.76 8.03
N LEU A 8 -11.37 -56.28 8.95
CA LEU A 8 -10.68 -55.44 9.93
C LEU A 8 -9.71 -54.43 9.28
N ASP A 9 -8.98 -54.85 8.23
CA ASP A 9 -8.12 -53.96 7.45
C ASP A 9 -8.93 -52.91 6.66
N ALA A 10 -10.06 -53.32 6.07
CA ALA A 10 -10.96 -52.41 5.38
C ALA A 10 -11.54 -51.35 6.34
N ASP A 11 -11.96 -51.73 7.54
CA ASP A 11 -12.49 -50.81 8.55
C ASP A 11 -11.42 -49.83 9.02
N ALA A 12 -10.20 -50.30 9.33
CA ALA A 12 -9.08 -49.43 9.68
C ALA A 12 -8.75 -48.43 8.57
N ARG A 13 -8.86 -48.84 7.31
CA ARG A 13 -8.67 -47.96 6.16
C ARG A 13 -9.79 -46.93 6.03
N ILE A 14 -11.05 -47.31 6.28
CA ILE A 14 -12.20 -46.39 6.26
C ILE A 14 -12.08 -45.35 7.38
N GLU A 15 -11.69 -45.76 8.58
CA GLU A 15 -11.45 -44.85 9.70
C GLU A 15 -10.31 -43.87 9.37
N SER A 16 -9.19 -44.38 8.85
CA SER A 16 -8.05 -43.53 8.45
C SER A 16 -8.44 -42.51 7.38
N ILE A 17 -9.26 -42.91 6.40
CA ILE A 17 -9.76 -42.01 5.37
C ILE A 17 -10.67 -40.95 5.99
N SER A 18 -11.60 -41.35 6.85
CA SER A 18 -12.53 -40.44 7.52
C SER A 18 -11.80 -39.37 8.33
N HIS A 19 -10.80 -39.76 9.13
CA HIS A 19 -9.97 -38.83 9.88
C HIS A 19 -9.26 -37.81 8.98
N LYS A 20 -8.68 -38.25 7.86
CA LYS A 20 -8.03 -37.33 6.91
C LYS A 20 -9.00 -36.31 6.31
N PHE A 21 -10.25 -36.73 6.04
CA PHE A 21 -11.28 -35.83 5.54
C PHE A 21 -11.72 -34.83 6.61
N ASP A 22 -11.89 -35.26 7.85
CA ASP A 22 -12.24 -34.38 8.97
C ASP A 22 -11.13 -33.36 9.24
N ASP A 23 -9.87 -33.80 9.25
CA ASP A 23 -8.71 -32.91 9.39
C ASP A 23 -8.66 -31.88 8.27
N ARG A 24 -8.89 -32.32 7.01
CA ARG A 24 -8.90 -31.40 5.87
C ARG A 24 -10.06 -30.41 5.94
N ARG A 25 -11.23 -30.86 6.41
CA ARG A 25 -12.41 -30.01 6.58
C ARG A 25 -12.17 -28.96 7.67
N ALA A 26 -11.57 -29.36 8.79
CA ALA A 26 -11.21 -28.45 9.87
C ALA A 26 -10.17 -27.42 9.41
N ALA A 27 -9.15 -27.85 8.66
CA ALA A 27 -8.13 -26.95 8.11
C ALA A 27 -8.73 -25.90 7.15
N LEU A 28 -9.63 -26.32 6.26
CA LEU A 28 -10.31 -25.39 5.34
C LEU A 28 -11.22 -24.40 6.08
N ALA A 29 -11.94 -24.85 7.11
CA ALA A 29 -12.75 -23.96 7.93
C ALA A 29 -11.89 -22.90 8.65
N ALA A 30 -10.75 -23.31 9.20
CA ALA A 30 -9.81 -22.39 9.84
C ALA A 30 -9.19 -21.38 8.85
N GLU A 31 -8.86 -21.82 7.63
CA GLU A 31 -8.34 -20.95 6.57
C GLU A 31 -9.39 -19.91 6.13
N GLN A 32 -10.64 -20.34 5.93
CA GLN A 32 -11.74 -19.44 5.60
C GLN A 32 -11.99 -18.41 6.71
N GLU A 33 -12.02 -18.84 7.98
CA GLU A 33 -12.18 -17.92 9.09
C GLU A 33 -11.03 -16.91 9.18
N ALA A 34 -9.79 -17.37 8.93
CA ALA A 34 -8.62 -16.50 8.91
C ALA A 34 -8.73 -15.44 7.79
N GLU A 35 -9.13 -15.85 6.58
CA GLU A 35 -9.34 -14.94 5.46
C GLU A 35 -10.48 -13.93 5.73
N GLU A 36 -11.63 -14.41 6.18
CA GLU A 36 -12.77 -13.54 6.53
C GLU A 36 -12.40 -12.54 7.63
N SER A 37 -11.60 -12.96 8.62
CA SER A 37 -11.11 -12.07 9.67
C SER A 37 -10.16 -11.00 9.12
N ALA A 38 -9.37 -11.33 8.09
CA ALA A 38 -8.45 -10.41 7.44
C ALA A 38 -9.22 -9.39 6.61
N VAL A 39 -10.22 -9.83 5.83
CA VAL A 39 -11.11 -8.96 5.05
C VAL A 39 -11.88 -8.00 5.97
N ARG A 40 -12.43 -8.50 7.08
CA ARG A 40 -13.12 -7.65 8.07
C ARG A 40 -12.21 -6.58 8.68
N ARG A 41 -10.97 -6.93 8.99
CA ARG A 41 -9.97 -5.96 9.47
C ARG A 41 -9.62 -4.93 8.40
N ASP A 42 -9.49 -5.35 7.15
CA ASP A 42 -9.19 -4.44 6.05
C ASP A 42 -10.34 -3.44 5.81
N ALA A 43 -11.58 -3.92 5.85
CA ALA A 43 -12.77 -3.07 5.80
C ALA A 43 -12.81 -2.05 6.96
N GLY A 44 -12.41 -2.47 8.17
CA GLY A 44 -12.23 -1.58 9.32
C GLY A 44 -11.22 -0.46 9.07
N ARG A 45 -10.04 -0.81 8.53
CA ARG A 45 -9.02 0.19 8.17
C ARG A 45 -9.49 1.15 7.08
N ALA A 46 -10.13 0.64 6.03
CA ALA A 46 -10.67 1.47 4.97
C ALA A 46 -11.73 2.46 5.50
N ALA A 47 -12.64 1.98 6.37
CA ALA A 47 -13.64 2.81 7.03
C ALA A 47 -13.00 3.91 7.90
N HIS A 48 -11.95 3.58 8.66
CA HIS A 48 -11.16 4.57 9.41
C HIS A 48 -10.50 5.59 8.50
N GLN A 49 -9.90 5.17 7.39
CA GLN A 49 -9.28 6.10 6.44
C GLN A 49 -10.29 7.07 5.82
N MET A 50 -11.52 6.60 5.55
CA MET A 50 -12.60 7.46 5.06
C MET A 50 -12.98 8.54 6.06
N ILE A 51 -13.14 8.18 7.33
CA ILE A 51 -13.61 9.10 8.36
C ILE A 51 -12.49 10.01 8.84
N ASP A 52 -11.37 9.42 9.25
CA ASP A 52 -10.29 10.12 9.93
C ASP A 52 -9.29 10.74 8.93
N GLY A 53 -9.07 10.08 7.78
CA GLY A 53 -8.13 10.54 6.76
C GLY A 53 -8.74 11.51 5.75
N TYR A 54 -9.96 11.22 5.27
CA TYR A 54 -10.65 12.06 4.27
C TYR A 54 -11.74 12.97 4.87
N GLY A 55 -11.99 12.90 6.18
CA GLY A 55 -12.97 13.75 6.86
C GLY A 55 -14.44 13.45 6.51
N VAL A 56 -14.72 12.25 5.99
CA VAL A 56 -16.08 11.85 5.58
C VAL A 56 -16.91 11.54 6.83
N THR A 57 -18.16 11.98 6.85
CA THR A 57 -19.06 11.65 7.97
C THR A 57 -19.38 10.16 8.01
N LYS A 58 -19.70 9.60 9.19
CA LYS A 58 -20.07 8.19 9.31
C LYS A 58 -21.25 7.79 8.42
N SER A 59 -22.24 8.67 8.26
CA SER A 59 -23.40 8.40 7.40
C SER A 59 -22.99 8.30 5.94
N GLU A 60 -22.17 9.24 5.46
CA GLU A 60 -21.68 9.23 4.08
C GLU A 60 -20.73 8.06 3.81
N ALA A 61 -19.88 7.70 4.77
CA ALA A 61 -19.03 6.51 4.66
C ALA A 61 -19.88 5.22 4.57
N ALA A 62 -20.94 5.11 5.38
CA ALA A 62 -21.86 3.98 5.32
C ALA A 62 -22.59 3.90 3.97
N GLU A 63 -23.07 5.03 3.44
CA GLU A 63 -23.69 5.11 2.11
C GLU A 63 -22.73 4.70 0.99
N ARG A 64 -21.50 5.23 0.99
CA ARG A 64 -20.47 4.89 -0.01
C ARG A 64 -20.09 3.41 0.00
N LEU A 65 -20.13 2.77 1.18
CA LEU A 65 -19.86 1.35 1.34
C LEU A 65 -21.11 0.47 1.12
N GLY A 66 -22.30 1.06 0.93
CA GLY A 66 -23.55 0.32 0.75
C GLY A 66 -24.01 -0.44 2.00
N ILE A 67 -23.60 0.02 3.20
CA ILE A 67 -23.92 -0.62 4.49
C ILE A 67 -24.69 0.33 5.40
N THR A 68 -25.27 -0.21 6.46
CA THR A 68 -25.89 0.62 7.51
C THR A 68 -24.84 1.26 8.42
N VAL A 69 -25.16 2.41 9.02
CA VAL A 69 -24.31 3.06 10.03
C VAL A 69 -24.02 2.12 11.22
N ARG A 70 -24.96 1.23 11.55
CA ARG A 70 -24.74 0.20 12.58
C ARG A 70 -23.62 -0.76 12.19
N GLN A 71 -23.70 -1.33 10.99
CA GLN A 71 -22.67 -2.23 10.46
C GLN A 71 -21.32 -1.52 10.33
N LEU A 72 -21.32 -0.24 9.96
CA LEU A 72 -20.11 0.57 9.94
C LEU A 72 -19.49 0.67 11.35
N ASN A 73 -20.28 0.96 12.39
CA ASN A 73 -19.77 1.01 13.76
C ASN A 73 -19.24 -0.34 14.24
N GLU A 74 -19.89 -1.45 13.87
CA GLU A 74 -19.40 -2.80 14.15
C GLU A 74 -18.05 -3.05 13.44
N THR A 75 -17.91 -2.59 12.19
CA THR A 75 -16.68 -2.72 11.39
C THR A 75 -15.54 -1.87 11.95
N LEU A 76 -15.82 -0.64 12.39
CA LEU A 76 -14.84 0.24 13.04
C LEU A 76 -14.39 -0.32 14.40
N ALA A 77 -15.27 -1.02 15.13
CA ALA A 77 -14.89 -1.61 16.42
C ALA A 77 -13.91 -2.79 16.29
N LEU A 78 -13.75 -3.38 15.10
CA LEU A 78 -12.86 -4.52 14.86
C LEU A 78 -11.38 -4.11 14.75
N VAL A 79 -11.08 -2.84 14.54
CA VAL A 79 -9.72 -2.32 14.41
C VAL A 79 -9.60 -1.13 15.35
N PRO A 80 -8.76 -1.19 16.41
CA PRO A 80 -8.40 0.01 17.14
C PRO A 80 -7.81 1.01 16.15
N ALA A 81 -8.31 2.24 16.10
CA ALA A 81 -7.83 3.27 15.19
C ALA A 81 -6.30 3.35 15.30
N GLU A 82 -5.58 2.77 14.33
CA GLU A 82 -4.14 2.90 14.29
C GLU A 82 -3.86 4.37 13.99
N GLN A 83 -3.18 5.01 14.96
CA GLN A 83 -2.78 6.39 14.90
C GLN A 83 -2.11 6.65 13.54
N PRO A 84 -2.54 7.66 12.76
CA PRO A 84 -2.01 7.89 11.42
C PRO A 84 -0.48 7.97 11.48
N ALA A 85 0.19 7.21 10.61
CA ALA A 85 1.64 7.21 10.51
C ALA A 85 2.14 8.66 10.35
N PRO A 86 3.20 9.07 11.06
CA PRO A 86 3.69 10.44 11.01
C PRO A 86 3.99 10.82 9.56
N THR A 87 3.40 11.94 9.13
CA THR A 87 3.67 12.53 7.82
C THR A 87 5.19 12.69 7.67
N PRO A 88 5.82 12.17 6.61
CA PRO A 88 7.25 12.40 6.41
C PRO A 88 7.50 13.91 6.36
N ALA A 89 8.40 14.38 7.21
CA ALA A 89 8.75 15.78 7.31
C ALA A 89 9.18 16.32 5.92
N PRO A 90 8.81 17.55 5.55
CA PRO A 90 9.23 18.14 4.28
C PRO A 90 10.75 18.09 4.19
N ALA A 91 11.25 17.50 3.10
CA ALA A 91 12.68 17.51 2.80
C ALA A 91 13.17 18.98 2.75
N PRO A 92 14.34 19.30 3.32
CA PRO A 92 14.85 20.65 3.31
C PRO A 92 15.02 21.13 1.87
N ALA A 93 14.40 22.27 1.55
CA ALA A 93 14.60 22.94 0.28
C ALA A 93 16.10 23.26 0.14
N ALA A 94 16.70 22.82 -0.96
CA ALA A 94 18.03 23.24 -1.33
C ALA A 94 17.98 24.74 -1.65
N GLU A 95 18.36 25.58 -0.68
CA GLU A 95 18.70 26.97 -0.91
C GLU A 95 19.95 27.01 -1.80
N GLY A 96 19.77 27.48 -3.04
CA GLY A 96 20.90 27.90 -3.86
C GLY A 96 21.59 29.11 -3.21
N PRO A 97 22.92 29.21 -3.24
CA PRO A 97 23.59 30.38 -2.74
C PRO A 97 23.52 31.50 -3.80
N ASP A 98 22.66 32.48 -3.57
CA ASP A 98 22.80 33.81 -4.15
C ASP A 98 23.46 34.71 -3.08
N LEU A 99 24.73 35.04 -3.30
CA LEU A 99 25.42 36.13 -2.59
C LEU A 99 26.09 37.04 -3.62
N LEU A 100 25.26 37.96 -4.11
CA LEU A 100 25.60 39.28 -4.61
C LEU A 100 26.71 40.01 -3.82
N ASN A 101 27.44 40.85 -4.57
CA ASN A 101 28.32 41.97 -4.18
C ASN A 101 29.74 41.61 -3.68
N ALA A 102 30.84 42.24 -4.13
CA ALA A 102 31.05 43.62 -4.59
C ALA A 102 32.41 43.71 -5.35
N VAL A 103 32.49 44.34 -6.54
CA VAL A 103 32.88 45.76 -6.82
C VAL A 103 34.34 45.94 -7.27
N GLY A 104 34.50 46.49 -8.48
CA GLY A 104 35.53 47.49 -8.82
C GLY A 104 36.71 47.02 -9.68
N GLN A 105 36.78 47.46 -10.93
CA GLN A 105 37.68 48.54 -11.38
C GLN A 105 37.54 48.74 -12.90
N ALA A 106 37.53 50.00 -13.32
CA ALA A 106 37.29 50.49 -14.67
C ALA A 106 38.54 50.53 -15.57
N ASP A 107 38.27 50.63 -16.87
CA ASP A 107 38.96 51.43 -17.91
C ASP A 107 40.42 51.10 -18.30
N ALA A 108 40.64 50.72 -19.57
CA ALA A 108 41.46 51.47 -20.56
C ALA A 108 42.08 50.59 -21.67
N ALA A 109 41.85 51.02 -22.91
CA ALA A 109 42.79 51.13 -24.04
C ALA A 109 43.27 49.90 -24.87
N GLY A 110 43.28 50.13 -26.20
CA GLY A 110 44.15 49.49 -27.23
C GLY A 110 43.39 48.58 -28.20
N GLU A 111 43.05 49.00 -29.44
CA GLU A 111 43.89 48.87 -30.68
C GLU A 111 44.49 47.45 -30.82
N SER A 112 44.49 46.72 -31.95
CA SER A 112 44.43 47.06 -33.37
C SER A 112 44.57 45.74 -34.19
N VAL A 113 43.91 45.68 -35.35
CA VAL A 113 44.32 45.06 -36.64
C VAL A 113 44.41 43.53 -36.85
N GLY A 114 43.80 43.10 -37.97
CA GLY A 114 44.06 41.89 -38.74
C GLY A 114 42.74 41.35 -39.33
N ASP A 115 42.06 42.04 -40.25
CA ASP A 115 42.29 42.11 -41.70
C ASP A 115 42.44 40.73 -42.39
N ASP A 116 41.48 40.48 -43.30
CA ASP A 116 41.55 39.66 -44.51
C ASP A 116 41.80 38.14 -44.42
N ASP A 117 40.83 37.33 -44.88
CA ASP A 117 40.97 36.65 -46.19
C ASP A 117 39.76 35.71 -46.49
N ALA A 118 39.06 36.06 -47.58
CA ALA A 118 38.42 35.23 -48.60
C ALA A 118 37.34 34.14 -48.29
N ALA A 119 36.19 34.38 -48.96
CA ALA A 119 35.46 33.44 -49.84
C ALA A 119 34.75 32.20 -49.24
N GLN A 120 33.52 31.79 -49.59
CA GLN A 120 32.48 32.21 -50.54
C GLN A 120 31.18 31.43 -50.17
N PRO A 121 29.98 31.84 -50.63
CA PRO A 121 28.74 31.07 -50.47
C PRO A 121 28.39 30.28 -51.75
N VAL A 122 28.05 28.99 -51.67
CA VAL A 122 27.37 28.29 -52.79
C VAL A 122 26.48 27.12 -52.30
N VAL A 123 25.20 27.21 -52.70
CA VAL A 123 24.06 26.25 -52.73
C VAL A 123 23.39 25.88 -51.42
#